data_AF-A0A9P7NDI8-F1
#
_entry.id   AF-A0A9P7NDI8-F1
#
_cell.length_a   1.000
_cell.length_b   1.000
_cell.length_c   1.000
_cell.angle_alpha   90.00
_cell.angle_beta   90.00
_cell.angle_gamma   90.00
#
_symmetry.space_group_name_H-M   'P 1'
#
loop_
_entity.id
_entity.type
_entity.pdbx_description
1 polymer ?
#
loop_
_entity_poly.entity_id
_entity_poly.type
_entity_poly.pdbx_seq_one_letter_code
_entity_poly.pdbx_strand_id
1 'polypeptide(L)'
;MEENSQHPLQPGDHTIMAWYPKYQSCQQYFINHSQHTKSVQAVAARMNILLPFERAINNDSARGSSNSISSSSPGSTRVSLVPYIRRMVVTGFDSRVTLHGFFGDDWNVGIGSIHEEERRNYLFAAKSDPWLKVKAQYDMADGQTVPFLRPLIRVSESEIISAELDWSEWLAMQDWMLGPRAPREGN
;
A
#
# COMPACT_ATOMS: atom_id res chain seq x y z
N MET A 1 3.01 -30.29 -36.02
CA MET A 1 2.05 -29.17 -35.96
C MET A 1 1.67 -29.05 -34.50
N GLU A 2 1.75 -27.85 -33.95
CA GLU A 2 1.94 -27.64 -32.51
C GLU A 2 0.67 -27.94 -31.71
N GLU A 3 0.86 -28.62 -30.57
CA GLU A 3 -0.18 -28.88 -29.59
C GLU A 3 -0.41 -27.58 -28.79
N ASN A 4 -1.59 -27.00 -28.93
CA ASN A 4 -1.96 -25.76 -28.26
C ASN A 4 -2.25 -26.03 -26.76
N SER A 5 -1.20 -26.11 -25.95
CA SER A 5 -1.27 -26.31 -24.50
C SER A 5 -1.80 -25.07 -23.76
N GLN A 6 -3.08 -24.76 -23.94
CA GLN A 6 -3.79 -23.79 -23.10
C GLN A 6 -4.06 -24.40 -21.72
N HIS A 7 -3.09 -24.22 -20.81
CA HIS A 7 -3.31 -24.39 -19.38
C HIS A 7 -4.51 -23.54 -18.94
N PRO A 8 -5.51 -24.11 -18.24
CA PRO A 8 -6.55 -23.33 -17.60
C PRO A 8 -5.90 -22.39 -16.58
N LEU A 9 -6.22 -21.10 -16.68
CA LEU A 9 -5.84 -20.08 -15.70
C LEU A 9 -6.29 -20.51 -14.30
N GLN A 10 -5.42 -20.33 -13.30
CA GLN A 10 -5.72 -20.74 -11.93
C GLN A 10 -6.87 -19.90 -11.35
N PRO A 11 -7.59 -20.36 -10.31
CA PRO A 11 -8.69 -19.59 -9.72
C PRO A 11 -8.31 -18.17 -9.26
N GLY A 12 -7.05 -17.98 -8.83
CA GLY A 12 -6.49 -16.67 -8.52
C GLY A 12 -6.29 -15.75 -9.74
N ASP A 13 -6.00 -16.31 -10.91
CA ASP A 13 -5.68 -15.55 -12.13
C ASP A 13 -6.91 -14.84 -12.70
N HIS A 14 -8.08 -15.47 -12.66
CA HIS A 14 -9.33 -14.79 -13.01
C HIS A 14 -9.69 -13.68 -12.01
N THR A 15 -9.30 -13.85 -10.74
CA THR A 15 -9.57 -12.87 -9.68
C THR A 15 -8.67 -11.63 -9.83
N ILE A 16 -7.36 -11.80 -10.09
CA ILE A 16 -6.45 -10.67 -10.30
C ILE A 16 -6.81 -9.87 -11.57
N MET A 17 -7.27 -10.54 -12.64
CA MET A 17 -7.70 -9.88 -13.88
C MET A 17 -9.00 -9.09 -13.71
N ALA A 18 -9.91 -9.53 -12.83
CA ALA A 18 -11.11 -8.76 -12.47
C ALA A 18 -10.80 -7.59 -11.52
N TRP A 19 -9.81 -7.77 -10.62
CA TRP A 19 -9.36 -6.76 -9.65
C TRP A 19 -8.57 -5.61 -10.29
N TYR A 20 -7.63 -5.91 -11.19
CA TYR A 20 -6.69 -4.91 -11.69
C TYR A 20 -7.32 -3.69 -12.37
N PRO A 21 -8.40 -3.80 -13.17
CA PRO A 21 -9.14 -2.64 -13.68
C PRO A 21 -9.73 -1.75 -12.56
N LYS A 22 -10.12 -2.32 -11.42
CA LYS A 22 -10.60 -1.58 -10.25
C LYS A 22 -9.48 -0.86 -9.51
N TYR A 23 -8.31 -1.48 -9.38
CA TYR A 23 -7.09 -0.80 -8.93
C TYR A 23 -6.72 0.39 -9.84
N GLN A 24 -6.77 0.18 -11.17
CA GLN A 24 -6.49 1.24 -12.14
C GLN A 24 -7.51 2.40 -12.05
N SER A 25 -8.80 2.11 -11.87
CA SER A 25 -9.85 3.11 -11.60
C SER A 25 -9.48 3.97 -10.38
N CYS A 26 -9.11 3.35 -9.27
CA CYS A 26 -8.64 4.03 -8.06
C CYS A 26 -7.42 4.93 -8.31
N GLN A 27 -6.45 4.42 -9.08
CA GLN A 27 -5.23 5.14 -9.41
C GLN A 27 -5.51 6.38 -10.28
N GLN A 28 -6.38 6.25 -11.28
CA GLN A 28 -6.78 7.35 -12.15
C GLN A 28 -7.63 8.39 -11.41
N TYR A 29 -8.51 7.97 -10.50
CA TYR A 29 -9.25 8.90 -9.65
C TYR A 29 -8.32 9.70 -8.74
N PHE A 30 -7.34 9.02 -8.10
CA PHE A 30 -6.37 9.68 -7.22
C PHE A 30 -5.52 10.72 -7.97
N ILE A 31 -5.01 10.36 -9.16
CA ILE A 31 -4.15 11.25 -9.97
C ILE A 31 -4.96 12.38 -10.61
N ASN A 32 -6.09 12.09 -11.27
CA ASN A 32 -6.75 13.11 -12.11
C ASN A 32 -7.73 13.99 -11.32
N HIS A 33 -8.13 13.58 -10.10
CA HIS A 33 -9.15 14.27 -9.34
C HIS A 33 -8.74 14.51 -7.88
N SER A 34 -8.62 13.47 -7.06
CA SER A 34 -8.68 13.66 -5.61
C SER A 34 -7.46 14.37 -5.03
N GLN A 35 -6.24 14.17 -5.58
CA GLN A 35 -5.03 14.89 -5.14
C GLN A 35 -5.14 16.42 -5.25
N HIS A 36 -6.06 16.93 -6.07
CA HIS A 36 -6.29 18.37 -6.23
C HIS A 36 -7.33 18.93 -5.25
N THR A 37 -8.01 18.08 -4.47
CA THR A 37 -9.01 18.49 -3.48
C THR A 37 -8.37 18.96 -2.17
N LYS A 38 -9.01 19.92 -1.49
CA LYS A 38 -8.48 20.50 -0.24
C LYS A 38 -8.49 19.52 0.93
N SER A 39 -9.45 18.59 0.97
CA SER A 39 -9.52 17.51 1.97
C SER A 39 -8.31 16.57 1.85
N VAL A 40 -8.01 16.09 0.64
CA VAL A 40 -6.86 15.22 0.37
C VAL A 40 -5.54 15.94 0.67
N GLN A 41 -5.38 17.20 0.22
CA GLN A 41 -4.20 18.01 0.52
C GLN A 41 -3.98 18.20 2.03
N ALA A 42 -5.03 18.50 2.80
CA ALA A 42 -4.94 18.65 4.24
C ALA A 42 -4.54 17.34 4.95
N VAL A 43 -5.09 16.19 4.50
CA VAL A 43 -4.76 14.87 5.05
C VAL A 43 -3.32 14.47 4.68
N ALA A 44 -2.90 14.67 3.43
CA ALA A 44 -1.53 14.38 2.97
C ALA A 44 -0.48 15.20 3.74
N ALA A 45 -0.69 16.51 3.90
CA ALA A 45 0.15 17.37 4.71
C ALA A 45 0.19 16.92 6.18
N ARG A 46 -0.97 16.56 6.77
CA ARG A 46 -1.04 16.07 8.16
C ARG A 46 -0.31 14.73 8.37
N MET A 47 -0.22 13.91 7.32
CA MET A 47 0.47 12.63 7.30
C MET A 47 1.95 12.72 6.86
N ASN A 48 2.45 13.91 6.52
CA ASN A 48 3.77 14.16 5.94
C ASN A 48 4.11 13.25 4.73
N ILE A 49 3.22 13.22 3.73
CA ILE A 49 3.41 12.49 2.48
C ILE A 49 3.10 13.38 1.28
N LEU A 50 4.02 13.43 0.32
CA LEU A 50 3.88 14.21 -0.92
C LEU A 50 2.90 13.53 -1.87
N LEU A 51 1.94 14.30 -2.36
CA LEU A 51 1.03 13.95 -3.44
C LEU A 51 1.78 13.88 -4.79
N PRO A 52 1.26 13.13 -5.79
CA PRO A 52 1.94 12.97 -7.08
C PRO A 52 2.29 14.28 -7.78
N PHE A 53 1.41 15.28 -7.76
CA PHE A 53 1.68 16.58 -8.39
C PHE A 53 2.81 17.36 -7.71
N GLU A 54 2.98 17.21 -6.39
CA GLU A 54 4.02 17.89 -5.59
C GLU A 54 5.40 17.30 -5.90
N ARG A 55 5.48 15.99 -6.18
CA ARG A 55 6.73 15.32 -6.58
C ARG A 55 7.26 15.81 -7.92
N ALA A 56 6.37 16.11 -8.88
CA ALA A 56 6.77 16.67 -10.17
C ALA A 56 7.46 18.03 -9.99
N ILE A 57 6.84 18.94 -9.21
CA ILE A 57 7.35 20.28 -8.92
C ILE A 57 8.73 20.22 -8.23
N ASN A 58 8.90 19.31 -7.26
CA ASN A 58 10.19 19.14 -6.57
C ASN A 58 11.30 18.63 -7.49
N ASN A 59 10.97 17.73 -8.43
CA ASN A 59 11.95 17.15 -9.36
C ASN A 59 12.40 18.16 -10.43
N ASP A 60 11.49 19.03 -10.88
CA ASP A 60 11.83 20.15 -11.77
C ASP A 60 12.64 21.23 -11.03
N SER A 61 12.31 21.50 -9.76
CA SER A 61 13.05 22.46 -8.92
C SER A 61 14.48 22.01 -8.60
N ALA A 62 14.73 20.70 -8.54
CA ALA A 62 16.08 20.12 -8.39
C ALA A 62 16.91 20.15 -9.69
N ARG A 63 16.26 20.32 -10.85
CA ARG A 63 16.88 20.39 -12.18
C ARG A 63 17.07 21.84 -12.61
N GLY A 64 17.98 22.53 -11.93
CA GLY A 64 18.34 23.92 -12.24
C GLY A 64 18.69 24.13 -13.72
N SER A 65 17.95 25.02 -14.38
CA SER A 65 18.26 25.67 -15.66
C SER A 65 18.88 24.82 -16.77
N SER A 66 18.05 24.01 -17.44
CA SER A 66 18.27 23.69 -18.85
C SER A 66 17.01 23.95 -19.67
N ASN A 67 17.06 24.91 -20.60
CA ASN A 67 16.00 25.14 -21.58
C ASN A 67 15.91 23.95 -22.55
N SER A 68 15.16 22.92 -22.17
CA SER A 68 14.67 21.90 -23.09
C SER A 68 13.15 21.98 -23.11
N ILE A 69 12.59 22.40 -24.25
CA ILE A 69 11.17 22.21 -24.56
C ILE A 69 10.97 20.72 -24.88
N SER A 70 11.14 19.88 -23.87
CA SER A 70 10.52 18.56 -23.87
C SER A 70 9.06 18.80 -23.53
N SER A 71 8.20 18.76 -24.55
CA SER A 71 6.78 18.54 -24.34
C SER A 71 6.63 17.25 -23.55
N SER A 72 6.50 17.35 -22.24
CA SER A 72 6.05 16.26 -21.41
C SER A 72 4.62 15.96 -21.84
N SER A 73 4.47 15.03 -22.78
CA SER A 73 3.25 14.25 -22.92
C SER A 73 2.75 13.90 -21.52
N PRO A 74 1.42 13.87 -21.26
CA PRO A 74 0.87 13.39 -19.99
C PRO A 74 1.13 11.88 -19.89
N GLY A 75 2.40 11.53 -19.67
CA GLY A 75 2.97 10.21 -19.76
C GLY A 75 2.68 9.45 -18.50
N SER A 76 1.40 9.10 -18.32
CA SER A 76 0.84 8.15 -17.37
C SER A 76 1.79 7.82 -16.21
N THR A 77 2.00 8.79 -15.31
CA THR A 77 2.86 8.60 -14.14
C THR A 77 2.19 7.55 -13.26
N ARG A 78 2.61 6.28 -13.39
CA ARG A 78 2.00 5.19 -12.63
C ARG A 78 2.42 5.30 -11.18
N VAL A 79 1.56 5.93 -10.38
CA VAL A 79 1.73 6.11 -8.94
C VAL A 79 1.29 4.83 -8.24
N SER A 80 2.18 4.21 -7.47
CA SER A 80 1.77 3.17 -6.53
C SER A 80 0.91 3.77 -5.41
N LEU A 81 -0.27 3.19 -5.19
CA LEU A 81 -1.16 3.61 -4.09
C LEU A 81 -0.71 3.08 -2.72
N VAL A 82 0.15 2.05 -2.70
CA VAL A 82 0.59 1.36 -1.47
C VAL A 82 1.20 2.30 -0.42
N PRO A 83 2.10 3.27 -0.75
CA PRO A 83 2.66 4.17 0.26
C PRO A 83 1.60 5.06 0.93
N TYR A 84 0.56 5.48 0.19
CA TYR A 84 -0.55 6.27 0.71
C TYR A 84 -1.43 5.44 1.64
N ILE A 85 -1.75 4.19 1.25
CA ILE A 85 -2.51 3.23 2.08
C ILE A 85 -1.74 2.94 3.38
N ARG A 86 -0.46 2.57 3.28
CA ARG A 86 0.45 2.36 4.43
C ARG A 86 0.44 3.56 5.38
N ARG A 87 0.61 4.77 4.83
CA ARG A 87 0.64 5.98 5.64
C ARG A 87 -0.70 6.28 6.30
N MET A 88 -1.83 6.07 5.62
CA MET A 88 -3.18 6.25 6.20
C MET A 88 -3.45 5.28 7.35
N VAL A 89 -3.12 3.99 7.18
CA VAL A 89 -3.34 2.95 8.20
C VAL A 89 -2.64 3.32 9.51
N VAL A 90 -1.34 3.60 9.46
CA VAL A 90 -0.55 3.84 10.69
C VAL A 90 -0.81 5.19 11.34
N THR A 91 -1.30 6.18 10.59
CA THR A 91 -1.71 7.48 11.13
C THR A 91 -3.19 7.54 11.52
N GLY A 92 -3.97 6.48 11.25
CA GLY A 92 -5.40 6.39 11.57
C GLY A 92 -6.33 7.19 10.67
N PHE A 93 -5.92 7.47 9.43
CA PHE A 93 -6.72 8.15 8.39
C PHE A 93 -7.37 7.16 7.39
N ASP A 94 -7.50 5.89 7.75
CA ASP A 94 -7.97 4.80 6.90
C ASP A 94 -9.50 4.53 7.03
N SER A 95 -10.29 5.58 7.28
CA SER A 95 -11.75 5.44 7.36
C SER A 95 -12.36 5.18 5.97
N ARG A 96 -13.51 4.48 5.91
CA ARG A 96 -14.23 4.24 4.63
C ARG A 96 -14.48 5.54 3.84
N VAL A 97 -14.79 6.63 4.55
CA VAL A 97 -15.00 7.96 3.96
C VAL A 97 -13.69 8.57 3.43
N THR A 98 -12.58 8.38 4.15
CA THR A 98 -11.27 8.87 3.70
C THR A 98 -10.76 8.07 2.49
N LEU A 99 -10.88 6.75 2.52
CA LEU A 99 -10.48 5.87 1.42
C LEU A 99 -11.30 6.16 0.16
N HIS A 100 -12.62 6.31 0.29
CA HIS A 100 -13.48 6.77 -0.81
C HIS A 100 -13.06 8.16 -1.33
N GLY A 101 -12.83 9.13 -0.44
CA GLY A 101 -12.40 10.47 -0.82
C GLY A 101 -11.03 10.54 -1.52
N PHE A 102 -10.13 9.58 -1.26
CA PHE A 102 -8.84 9.47 -1.95
C PHE A 102 -8.92 8.65 -3.24
N PHE A 103 -9.69 7.56 -3.28
CA PHE A 103 -9.59 6.52 -4.31
C PHE A 103 -10.88 6.29 -5.12
N GLY A 104 -11.95 7.02 -4.83
CA GLY A 104 -13.21 7.00 -5.60
C GLY A 104 -14.10 5.81 -5.29
N ASP A 105 -15.17 5.62 -6.06
CA ASP A 105 -16.22 4.62 -5.78
C ASP A 105 -15.70 3.18 -5.79
N ASP A 106 -14.73 2.88 -6.66
CA ASP A 106 -14.15 1.54 -6.81
C ASP A 106 -13.18 1.15 -5.67
N TRP A 107 -12.88 2.03 -4.71
CA TRP A 107 -11.86 1.81 -3.67
C TRP A 107 -11.99 0.46 -2.96
N ASN A 108 -13.22 0.03 -2.66
CA ASN A 108 -13.45 -1.15 -1.84
C ASN A 108 -13.01 -2.44 -2.55
N VAL A 109 -13.14 -2.51 -3.89
CA VAL A 109 -12.63 -3.62 -4.69
C VAL A 109 -11.19 -3.37 -5.11
N GLY A 110 -10.86 -2.14 -5.54
CA GLY A 110 -9.56 -1.81 -6.13
C GLY A 110 -8.40 -1.78 -5.12
N ILE A 111 -8.63 -1.40 -3.86
CA ILE A 111 -7.59 -1.34 -2.83
C ILE A 111 -7.95 -2.04 -1.50
N GLY A 112 -9.16 -2.60 -1.38
CA GLY A 112 -9.66 -3.16 -0.12
C GLY A 112 -8.74 -4.23 0.48
N SER A 113 -8.30 -5.20 -0.32
CA SER A 113 -7.36 -6.23 0.11
C SER A 113 -6.05 -5.65 0.64
N ILE A 114 -5.42 -4.75 -0.12
CA ILE A 114 -4.17 -4.05 0.26
C ILE A 114 -4.34 -3.27 1.58
N HIS A 115 -5.50 -2.64 1.79
CA HIS A 115 -5.83 -1.92 3.02
C HIS A 115 -5.99 -2.88 4.22
N GLU A 116 -6.68 -4.00 4.04
CA GLU A 116 -6.88 -5.02 5.07
C GLU A 116 -5.56 -5.74 5.42
N GLU A 117 -4.77 -6.10 4.42
CA GLU A 117 -3.43 -6.70 4.56
C GLU A 117 -2.49 -5.77 5.34
N GLU A 118 -2.51 -4.47 5.02
CA GLU A 118 -1.66 -3.51 5.73
C GLU A 118 -2.09 -3.28 7.18
N ARG A 119 -3.39 -3.35 7.49
CA ARG A 119 -3.88 -3.32 8.88
C ARG A 119 -3.37 -4.53 9.67
N ARG A 120 -3.39 -5.73 9.09
CA ARG A 120 -2.80 -6.93 9.72
C ARG A 120 -1.29 -6.80 9.91
N ASN A 121 -0.57 -6.35 8.87
CA ASN A 121 0.88 -6.08 8.96
C ASN A 121 1.23 -5.09 10.08
N TYR A 122 0.43 -4.04 10.27
CA TYR A 122 0.68 -3.05 11.30
C TYR A 122 0.40 -3.58 12.72
N LEU A 123 -0.62 -4.43 12.90
CA LEU A 123 -0.83 -5.18 14.16
C LEU A 123 0.38 -6.08 14.46
N PHE A 124 0.92 -6.75 13.45
CA PHE A 124 2.10 -7.63 13.59
C PHE A 124 3.34 -6.84 13.99
N ALA A 125 3.64 -5.75 13.30
CA ALA A 125 4.75 -4.88 13.63
C ALA A 125 4.64 -4.31 15.06
N ALA A 126 3.46 -3.85 15.46
CA ALA A 126 3.21 -3.34 16.81
C ALA A 126 3.32 -4.41 17.91
N LYS A 127 3.18 -5.69 17.57
CA LYS A 127 3.35 -6.84 18.48
C LYS A 127 4.80 -7.33 18.53
N SER A 128 5.55 -7.22 17.43
CA SER A 128 6.88 -7.84 17.27
C SER A 128 8.06 -6.94 17.63
N ASP A 129 7.92 -5.61 17.52
CA ASP A 129 9.03 -4.68 17.62
C ASP A 129 8.72 -3.41 18.45
N PRO A 130 9.73 -2.74 19.03
CA PRO A 130 9.54 -1.48 19.76
C PRO A 130 8.98 -0.38 18.86
N TRP A 131 8.11 0.46 19.42
CA TRP A 131 7.42 1.57 18.73
C TRP A 131 8.31 2.39 17.78
N LEU A 132 9.54 2.72 18.19
CA LEU A 132 10.45 3.53 17.37
C LEU A 132 10.93 2.78 16.11
N LYS A 133 11.17 1.46 16.22
CA LYS A 133 11.56 0.61 15.07
C LYS A 133 10.38 0.40 14.14
N VAL A 134 9.18 0.15 14.68
CA VAL A 134 7.94 0.08 13.90
C VAL A 134 7.71 1.38 13.13
N LYS A 135 7.83 2.54 13.82
CA LYS A 135 7.66 3.86 13.20
C LYS A 135 8.60 4.05 11.99
N ALA A 136 9.88 3.67 12.13
CA ALA A 136 10.87 3.82 11.08
C ALA A 136 10.53 3.02 9.79
N GLN A 137 9.81 1.89 9.89
CA GLN A 137 9.34 1.10 8.73
C GLN A 137 8.26 1.80 7.88
N TYR A 138 7.79 2.98 8.31
CA TYR A 138 6.82 3.81 7.61
C TYR A 138 7.37 5.16 7.14
N ASP A 139 8.65 5.45 7.42
CA ASP A 139 9.34 6.61 6.87
C ASP A 139 9.62 6.39 5.37
N MET A 140 9.69 7.48 4.60
CA MET A 140 9.91 7.47 3.15
C MET A 140 11.03 8.45 2.77
N ALA A 141 11.52 8.35 1.53
CA ALA A 141 12.50 9.27 0.95
C ALA A 141 12.03 10.75 0.97
N ASP A 142 12.94 11.67 0.67
CA ASP A 142 12.66 13.12 0.57
C ASP A 142 12.13 13.74 1.87
N GLY A 143 12.58 13.24 3.03
CA GLY A 143 12.18 13.77 4.35
C GLY A 143 10.75 13.41 4.79
N GLN A 144 10.07 12.51 4.07
CA GLN A 144 8.70 12.07 4.35
C GLN A 144 8.64 11.07 5.51
N THR A 145 9.15 11.44 6.69
CA THR A 145 9.02 10.64 7.91
C THR A 145 7.57 10.60 8.38
N VAL A 146 7.07 9.45 8.83
CA VAL A 146 5.73 9.36 9.45
C VAL A 146 5.71 10.23 10.72
N PRO A 147 4.74 11.15 10.89
CA PRO A 147 4.79 12.13 11.97
C PRO A 147 4.38 11.54 13.33
N PHE A 148 3.51 10.54 13.33
CA PHE A 148 3.04 9.83 14.53
C PHE A 148 2.45 8.47 14.12
N LEU A 149 2.42 7.54 15.07
CA LEU A 149 1.65 6.30 14.96
C LEU A 149 0.36 6.42 15.77
N ARG A 150 -0.72 5.78 15.32
CA ARG A 150 -1.97 5.58 16.07
C ARG A 150 -2.27 4.09 16.20
N PRO A 151 -2.79 3.60 17.34
CA PRO A 151 -3.43 2.29 17.38
C PRO A 151 -4.58 2.21 16.36
N LEU A 152 -4.83 1.02 15.81
CA LEU A 152 -5.96 0.84 14.89
C LEU A 152 -7.30 1.12 15.60
N ILE A 153 -8.18 1.85 14.92
CA ILE A 153 -9.50 2.23 15.43
C ILE A 153 -10.56 1.44 14.64
N ARG A 154 -11.63 1.00 15.34
CA ARG A 154 -12.73 0.17 14.80
C ARG A 154 -12.23 -1.18 14.22
N VAL A 155 -11.30 -1.83 14.91
CA VAL A 155 -10.93 -3.23 14.62
C VAL A 155 -12.11 -4.13 15.00
N SER A 156 -12.57 -5.01 14.12
CA SER A 156 -13.62 -5.99 14.47
C SER A 156 -13.00 -7.22 15.15
N GLU A 157 -13.80 -7.96 15.92
CA GLU A 157 -13.37 -9.24 16.50
C GLU A 157 -12.93 -10.23 15.42
N SER A 158 -13.62 -10.26 14.26
CA SER A 158 -13.21 -11.05 13.10
C SER A 158 -11.86 -10.64 12.51
N GLU A 159 -11.52 -9.35 12.53
CA GLU A 159 -10.22 -8.84 12.06
C GLU A 159 -9.10 -9.21 13.05
N ILE A 160 -9.37 -9.17 14.36
CA ILE A 160 -8.44 -9.65 15.40
C ILE A 160 -8.18 -11.16 15.23
N ILE A 161 -9.24 -11.97 15.16
CA ILE A 161 -9.12 -13.43 15.01
C ILE A 161 -8.36 -13.80 13.73
N SER A 162 -8.69 -13.16 12.60
CA SER A 162 -7.97 -13.40 11.34
C SER A 162 -6.49 -13.02 11.46
N ALA A 163 -6.17 -11.87 12.09
CA ALA A 163 -4.79 -11.48 12.32
C ALA A 163 -4.05 -12.45 13.27
N GLU A 164 -4.70 -12.95 14.32
CA GLU A 164 -4.09 -13.94 15.23
C GLU A 164 -3.84 -15.30 14.57
N LEU A 165 -4.72 -15.73 13.66
CA LEU A 165 -4.53 -16.95 12.85
C LEU A 165 -3.37 -16.78 11.86
N ASP A 166 -3.39 -15.73 11.04
CA ASP A 166 -2.33 -15.38 10.09
C ASP A 166 -0.96 -15.27 10.81
N TRP A 167 -0.92 -14.64 11.99
CA TRP A 167 0.27 -14.53 12.84
C TRP A 167 0.78 -15.88 13.34
N SER A 168 -0.14 -16.77 13.73
CA SER A 168 0.21 -18.10 14.23
C SER A 168 0.71 -19.01 13.11
N GLU A 169 0.15 -18.90 11.90
CA GLU A 169 0.67 -19.60 10.71
C GLU A 169 2.05 -19.07 10.31
N TRP A 170 2.28 -17.76 10.34
CA TRP A 170 3.59 -17.17 10.07
C TRP A 170 4.66 -17.57 11.10
N LEU A 171 4.28 -17.77 12.37
CA LEU A 171 5.14 -18.35 13.42
C LEU A 171 5.29 -19.88 13.38
N ALA A 172 4.48 -20.58 12.57
CA ALA A 172 4.66 -22.01 12.24
C ALA A 172 5.54 -22.20 10.98
N MET A 173 5.56 -21.20 10.08
CA MET A 173 6.79 -20.79 9.40
C MET A 173 7.74 -20.12 10.44
N GLN A 174 8.98 -19.77 10.10
CA GLN A 174 10.10 -19.66 11.06
C GLN A 174 10.42 -20.98 11.82
N ASP A 175 9.48 -21.59 12.56
CA ASP A 175 9.69 -22.83 13.32
C ASP A 175 10.05 -24.05 12.44
N TRP A 176 9.69 -24.05 11.15
CA TRP A 176 10.22 -24.99 10.15
C TRP A 176 11.76 -25.04 10.08
N MET A 177 12.48 -24.02 10.57
CA MET A 177 13.95 -23.98 10.66
C MET A 177 14.52 -24.54 11.99
N LEU A 178 13.67 -24.86 12.98
CA LEU A 178 14.10 -25.30 14.33
C LEU A 178 13.40 -26.59 14.81
N GLY A 179 12.26 -26.98 14.21
CA GLY A 179 11.53 -28.20 14.54
C GLY A 179 11.95 -29.46 13.75
N PRO A 180 11.36 -30.63 14.03
CA PRO A 180 11.67 -31.92 13.36
C PRO A 180 11.31 -32.00 11.86
N ARG A 181 10.93 -30.86 11.24
CA ARG A 181 10.67 -30.69 9.81
C ARG A 181 11.77 -29.92 9.08
N ALA A 182 12.83 -29.48 9.78
CA ALA A 182 13.97 -28.81 9.17
C ALA A 182 14.60 -29.69 8.06
N PRO A 183 15.03 -29.07 6.93
CA PRO A 183 15.82 -29.79 5.93
C PRO A 183 17.05 -30.40 6.61
N ARG A 184 17.24 -31.72 6.48
CA ARG A 184 18.48 -32.36 6.95
C ARG A 184 19.63 -31.77 6.16
N GLU A 185 20.63 -31.22 6.85
CA GLU A 185 21.85 -30.78 6.21
C GLU A 185 22.47 -31.97 5.44
N GLY A 186 22.66 -31.78 4.14
CA GLY A 186 23.23 -32.79 3.27
C GLY A 186 24.71 -32.92 3.54
N ASN A 187 25.15 -34.13 3.87
CA ASN A 187 26.55 -34.52 4.01
C ASN A 187 27.15 -34.91 2.65
#